data_AF-A0A538S3N4-F1
#
_entry.id   AF-A0A538S3N4-F1
#
_cell.length_a   1.000
_cell.length_b   1.000
_cell.length_c   1.000
_cell.angle_alpha   90.00
_cell.angle_beta   90.00
_cell.angle_gamma   90.00
#
_symmetry.space_group_name_H-M   'P 1'
#
loop_
_entity.id
_entity.type
_entity.pdbx_description
1 polymer ?
#
loop_
_entity_poly.entity_id
_entity_poly.type
_entity_poly.pdbx_seq_one_letter_code
_entity_poly.pdbx_strand_id
1 'polypeptide(L)' 'MDFSTTTWILIIGIPVFIGIGAFLFSRRRGPKEEPALYFRCPGCKRRLKYFARQVGHKGMCANCKEQFIFPQVAPAGRSY' A
#
# COMPACT_ATOMS: atom_id res chain seq x y z
N MET A 1 38.05 25.65 -21.59
CA MET A 1 37.15 24.71 -20.91
C MET A 1 37.97 23.98 -19.88
N ASP A 2 37.97 24.48 -18.64
CA ASP A 2 38.87 24.05 -17.59
C ASP A 2 38.45 22.68 -17.04
N PHE A 3 39.38 21.73 -16.99
CA PHE A 3 39.15 20.36 -16.48
C PHE A 3 38.50 20.35 -15.08
N SER A 4 38.84 21.34 -14.25
CA SER A 4 38.30 21.52 -12.90
C SER A 4 36.79 21.69 -12.89
N THR A 5 36.26 22.57 -13.75
CA THR A 5 34.83 22.92 -13.78
C THR A 5 33.96 21.74 -14.24
N THR A 6 34.42 20.99 -15.26
CA THR A 6 33.74 19.76 -15.72
C THR A 6 33.69 18.68 -14.65
N THR A 7 34.73 18.56 -13.83
CA THR A 7 34.80 17.54 -12.79
C THR A 7 33.77 17.81 -11.69
N TRP A 8 33.63 19.08 -11.28
CA TRP A 8 32.62 19.49 -10.30
C TRP A 8 31.17 19.32 -10.80
N ILE A 9 30.92 19.59 -12.08
CA ILE A 9 29.59 19.40 -12.69
C ILE A 9 29.17 17.92 -12.63
N LEU A 10 30.09 16.99 -12.88
CA LEU A 10 29.79 15.57 -12.79
C LEU A 10 29.61 15.11 -11.33
N ILE A 11 30.47 15.58 -10.42
CA ILE A 11 30.39 15.22 -8.99
C ILE A 11 29.09 15.69 -8.35
N ILE A 12 28.57 16.86 -8.70
CA ILE A 12 27.34 17.40 -8.10
C ILE A 12 26.12 17.01 -8.93
N GLY A 13 26.23 17.06 -10.26
CA GLY A 13 25.11 16.80 -11.17
C GLY A 13 24.59 15.37 -11.02
N ILE A 14 25.47 14.37 -10.96
CA ILE A 14 25.10 12.96 -10.87
C ILE A 14 24.31 12.64 -9.59
N PRO A 15 24.79 12.93 -8.37
CA PRO A 15 24.04 12.63 -7.15
C PRO A 15 22.76 13.45 -7.02
N VAL A 16 22.72 14.67 -7.54
CA VAL A 16 21.48 15.46 -7.61
C VAL A 16 20.47 14.78 -8.54
N PHE A 17 20.90 14.33 -9.71
CA PHE A 17 20.02 13.63 -10.65
C PHE A 17 19.51 12.30 -10.09
N ILE A 18 20.40 11.51 -9.46
CA ILE A 18 20.05 10.26 -8.79
C ILE A 18 19.09 10.53 -7.62
N GLY A 19 19.36 11.56 -6.82
CA GLY A 19 18.53 11.96 -5.70
C GLY A 19 17.13 12.38 -6.13
N ILE A 20 17.02 13.22 -7.17
CA ILE A 20 15.74 13.64 -7.76
C ILE A 20 15.02 12.43 -8.35
N GLY A 21 15.71 11.58 -9.11
CA GLY A 21 15.15 10.36 -9.69
C GLY A 21 14.60 9.42 -8.63
N ALA A 22 15.39 9.14 -7.58
CA ALA A 22 15.00 8.28 -6.46
C ALA A 22 13.86 8.90 -5.65
N PHE A 23 13.88 10.21 -5.40
CA PHE A 23 12.82 10.91 -4.70
C PHE A 23 11.50 10.87 -5.47
N LEU A 24 11.52 11.16 -6.78
CA LEU A 24 10.35 11.08 -7.64
C LEU A 24 9.84 9.64 -7.76
N PHE A 25 10.75 8.67 -7.82
CA PHE A 25 10.39 7.25 -7.88
C PHE A 25 9.77 6.74 -6.58
N SER A 26 10.34 7.12 -5.44
CA SER A 26 9.81 6.80 -4.11
C SER A 26 8.44 7.46 -3.90
N ARG A 27 8.29 8.71 -4.34
CA ARG A 27 7.01 9.43 -4.29
C ARG A 27 5.96 8.83 -5.22
N ARG A 28 6.34 8.28 -6.38
CA ARG A 28 5.42 7.52 -7.27
C ARG A 28 5.06 6.15 -6.71
N ARG A 29 5.98 5.48 -6.01
CA ARG A 29 5.70 4.28 -5.23
C ARG A 29 5.01 4.62 -3.91
N GLY A 30 3.96 5.43 -3.97
CA GLY A 30 3.07 5.66 -2.85
C GLY A 30 2.64 4.33 -2.22
N PRO A 31 2.31 4.34 -0.91
CA PRO A 31 2.02 3.13 -0.17
C PRO A 31 0.98 2.32 -0.92
N LYS A 32 1.31 1.06 -1.28
CA LYS A 32 0.36 0.13 -1.89
C LYS A 32 -0.89 0.14 -1.02
N GLU A 33 -1.96 0.75 -1.52
CA GLU A 33 -3.26 0.72 -0.88
C GLU A 33 -3.68 -0.74 -0.83
N GLU A 34 -3.45 -1.39 0.32
CA GLU A 34 -3.93 -2.74 0.53
C GLU A 34 -5.45 -2.71 0.34
N PRO A 35 -6.00 -3.51 -0.58
CA PRO A 35 -7.43 -3.45 -0.87
C PRO A 35 -8.19 -3.81 0.40
N ALA A 36 -8.96 -2.85 0.91
CA ALA A 36 -9.87 -3.08 2.00
C ALA A 36 -11.06 -3.89 1.48
N LEU A 37 -11.18 -5.11 1.99
CA LEU A 37 -12.28 -6.01 1.74
C LEU A 37 -13.41 -5.74 2.73
N TYR A 38 -14.63 -5.99 2.29
CA TYR A 38 -15.83 -5.86 3.10
C TYR A 38 -16.61 -7.16 3.05
N PHE A 39 -16.92 -7.71 4.22
CA PHE A 39 -17.79 -8.88 4.32
C PHE A 39 -18.82 -8.67 5.44
N ARG A 40 -19.85 -9.51 5.45
CA ARG A 40 -20.89 -9.49 6.50
C ARG A 40 -20.60 -10.59 7.52
N CYS A 41 -20.62 -10.24 8.80
CA CYS A 41 -20.50 -11.23 9.87
C CYS A 41 -21.66 -12.26 9.81
N PRO A 42 -21.39 -13.57 9.96
CA PRO A 42 -22.44 -14.59 9.99
C PRO A 42 -23.37 -14.46 11.21
N GLY A 43 -22.86 -13.98 12.35
CA GLY A 43 -23.66 -13.78 13.57
C GLY A 43 -24.52 -12.52 13.52
N CYS A 44 -23.90 -11.34 13.50
CA CYS A 44 -24.62 -10.06 13.59
C CYS A 44 -24.96 -9.39 12.26
N LYS A 45 -24.59 -9.98 11.11
CA LYS A 45 -24.80 -9.45 9.74
C LYS A 45 -24.20 -8.06 9.47
N ARG A 46 -23.40 -7.53 10.39
CA ARG A 46 -22.77 -6.21 10.24
C ARG A 46 -21.63 -6.25 9.23
N ARG A 47 -21.45 -5.16 8.49
CA ARG A 47 -20.34 -4.99 7.55
C ARG A 47 -19.05 -4.78 8.33
N LEU A 48 -18.06 -5.64 8.11
CA LEU A 48 -16.72 -5.54 8.67
C LEU A 48 -15.73 -5.24 7.54
N LYS A 49 -14.85 -4.28 7.82
CA LYS A 49 -13.71 -3.96 6.98
C LYS A 49 -12.52 -4.80 7.42
N TYR A 50 -11.86 -5.45 6.48
CA TYR A 50 -10.66 -6.23 6.71
C TYR A 50 -9.71 -6.10 5.53
N PHE A 51 -8.45 -6.43 5.71
CA PHE A 51 -7.44 -6.33 4.66
C PHE A 51 -7.24 -7.66 3.96
N ALA A 52 -6.81 -7.64 2.70
CA ALA A 52 -6.47 -8.86 1.96
C ALA A 52 -5.46 -9.76 2.70
N ARG A 53 -4.50 -9.16 3.43
CA ARG A 53 -3.55 -9.90 4.28
C ARG A 53 -4.19 -10.70 5.42
N GLN A 54 -5.42 -10.38 5.79
CA GLN A 54 -6.15 -11.06 6.87
C GLN A 54 -6.99 -12.22 6.34
N VAL A 55 -7.10 -12.41 5.03
CA VAL A 55 -7.81 -13.53 4.41
C VAL A 55 -7.19 -14.85 4.89
N GLY A 56 -8.05 -15.81 5.27
CA GLY A 56 -7.61 -17.10 5.79
C GLY A 56 -7.15 -17.07 7.25
N HIS A 57 -7.00 -15.90 7.86
CA HIS A 57 -6.75 -15.78 9.30
C HIS A 57 -8.06 -15.85 10.09
N LYS A 58 -7.95 -16.34 11.33
CA LYS A 58 -9.04 -16.30 12.32
C LYS A 58 -9.25 -14.86 12.76
N GLY A 59 -10.45 -14.36 12.50
CA GLY A 59 -10.94 -13.07 12.93
C GLY A 59 -12.00 -13.20 14.01
N MET A 60 -12.24 -12.09 14.69
CA MET A 60 -13.30 -11.96 15.69
C MET A 60 -14.15 -10.74 15.34
N CYS A 61 -15.47 -10.87 15.45
CA CYS A 61 -16.36 -9.75 15.22
C CYS A 61 -16.22 -8.73 16.36
N ALA A 62 -15.93 -7.47 16.05
CA ALA A 62 -15.86 -6.41 17.05
C ALA A 62 -17.21 -6.11 17.74
N ASN A 63 -18.34 -6.56 17.15
CA ASN A 63 -19.67 -6.33 17.70
C ASN A 63 -20.18 -7.56 18.47
N CYS A 64 -20.37 -8.69 17.80
CA CYS A 64 -20.95 -9.89 18.41
C CYS A 64 -19.92 -10.89 18.96
N LYS A 65 -18.62 -10.59 18.86
CA LYS A 65 -17.53 -11.46 19.37
C LYS A 65 -17.43 -12.85 18.71
N GLU A 66 -18.24 -13.10 17.69
CA GLU A 66 -18.22 -14.34 16.90
C GLU A 66 -16.87 -14.56 16.24
N GLN A 67 -16.35 -15.78 16.33
CA GLN A 67 -15.10 -16.19 15.67
C GLN A 67 -15.42 -16.72 14.27
N PHE A 68 -14.70 -16.22 13.27
CA PHE A 68 -14.86 -16.66 11.88
C PHE A 68 -13.54 -16.56 11.13
N ILE A 69 -13.45 -17.23 9.99
CA ILE A 69 -12.30 -17.11 9.08
C ILE A 69 -12.63 -16.04 8.06
N PHE A 70 -11.73 -15.08 7.85
CA PHE A 70 -11.96 -14.03 6.85
C PHE A 70 -12.03 -14.67 5.45
N PRO A 71 -13.18 -14.58 4.76
CA PRO A 71 -13.32 -15.16 3.44
C PRO A 71 -12.51 -14.38 2.42
N GLN A 72 -12.09 -15.06 1.35
CA GLN A 72 -11.44 -14.43 0.21
C GLN A 72 -12.54 -13.83 -0.67
N VAL A 73 -13.02 -12.63 -0.34
CA VAL A 73 -13.94 -11.89 -1.22
C VAL A 73 -13.11 -11.06 -2.18
N ALA A 74 -13.48 -11.08 -3.46
CA ALA A 74 -12.89 -10.17 -4.42
C ALA A 74 -13.05 -8.74 -3.88
N PRO A 75 -12.01 -7.90 -3.93
CA PRO A 75 -12.16 -6.51 -3.54
C PRO A 75 -13.33 -5.93 -4.31
N ALA A 76 -14.29 -5.37 -3.57
CA ALA A 76 -15.32 -4.52 -4.14
C ALA A 76 -14.60 -3.28 -4.68
N GLY A 77 -13.94 -3.45 -5.84
CA GLY A 77 -13.40 -2.38 -6.63
C GLY A 77 -14.55 -1.44 -6.88
N ARG A 78 -14.42 -0.20 -6.41
CA ARG A 78 -15.30 0.88 -6.81
C ARG A 78 -15.28 0.89 -8.34
N SER A 79 -16.35 0.39 -8.94
CA SER A 79 -16.72 0.70 -10.31
C SER A 79 -16.90 2.22 -10.36
N TYR A 80 -15.99 2.84 -11.11
CA TYR A 80 -15.87 4.28 -11.37
C TYR A 80 -17.20 4.85 -11.88
#